data_AF-A0A0B8P8A5-F1
#
_entry.id   AF-A0A0B8P8A5-F1
#
_cell.length_a   1.000
_cell.length_b   1.000
_cell.length_c   1.000
_cell.angle_alpha   90.00
_cell.angle_beta   90.00
_cell.angle_gamma   90.00
#
_symmetry.space_group_name_H-M   'P 1'
#
loop_
_entity.id
_entity.type
_entity.pdbx_description
1 polymer ?
#
loop_
_entity_poly.entity_id
_entity_poly.type
_entity_poly.pdbx_seq_one_letter_code
_entity_poly.pdbx_strand_id
1 'polypeptide(L)'
;MTYAEFREQIRKEVAISEARNALVRRRINILPAEVETMAGMLAKETNKSVNYRVGHIQLRFNDEQSKTEVQEQAEELVKRLNDGEKFSDLAIEYSKGPKALEGGDWGWMRKEEMPTIFADQITTQGKDAIIGPFRSGIGFHILKIEDVQGLETVAVTEVNARHILIKTSVILSDEGAKRELDGIKRRIQSGEVSFADMAQQYSADPGSAARGGELGYQTPDLYVPEFKHMVETLPQGQISEPFETVHGWHIVEVMDRREVDRTDSAMKNKAYRILFNRKFNEEASAWLQELRASAFVEMVQPEDEGLEEVNNDV
;
A
#
# COMPACT_ATOMS: atom_id res chain seq x y z
N MET A 1 41.62 -18.77 16.03
CA MET A 1 40.82 -17.53 16.03
C MET A 1 40.12 -17.43 17.37
N THR A 2 40.40 -16.37 18.13
CA THR A 2 39.77 -16.10 19.42
C THR A 2 38.43 -15.38 19.23
N TYR A 3 37.55 -15.40 20.23
CA TYR A 3 36.28 -14.66 20.18
C TYR A 3 36.49 -13.15 19.99
N ALA A 4 37.55 -12.59 20.55
CA ALA A 4 37.92 -11.19 20.38
C ALA A 4 38.33 -10.89 18.93
N GLU A 5 39.13 -11.75 18.30
CA GLU A 5 39.52 -11.66 16.89
C GLU A 5 38.30 -11.76 15.95
N PHE A 6 37.40 -12.72 16.22
CA PHE A 6 36.16 -12.88 15.46
C PHE A 6 35.27 -11.63 15.56
N ARG A 7 35.06 -11.10 16.77
CA ARG A 7 34.26 -9.88 16.99
C ARG A 7 34.86 -8.68 16.26
N GLU A 8 36.18 -8.55 16.26
CA GLU A 8 36.88 -7.47 15.54
C GLU A 8 36.76 -7.62 14.03
N GLN A 9 36.83 -8.85 13.50
CA GLN A 9 36.60 -9.13 12.08
C GLN A 9 35.17 -8.73 11.67
N ILE A 10 34.15 -9.17 12.41
CA ILE A 10 32.75 -8.82 12.13
C ILE A 10 32.53 -7.31 12.22
N ARG A 11 33.12 -6.64 13.23
CA ARG A 11 33.05 -5.18 13.34
C ARG A 11 33.59 -4.48 12.08
N LYS A 12 34.74 -4.94 11.57
CA LYS A 12 35.33 -4.38 10.34
C LYS A 12 34.44 -4.64 9.12
N GLU A 13 33.93 -5.86 8.97
CA GLU A 13 33.04 -6.22 7.85
C GLU A 13 31.75 -5.39 7.85
N VAL A 14 31.11 -5.23 9.01
CA VAL A 14 29.92 -4.39 9.18
C VAL A 14 30.23 -2.93 8.87
N ALA A 15 31.31 -2.37 9.42
CA ALA A 15 31.71 -0.98 9.18
C ALA A 15 31.98 -0.70 7.69
N ILE A 16 32.68 -1.61 7.00
CA ILE A 16 32.93 -1.52 5.56
C ILE A 16 31.61 -1.59 4.78
N SER A 17 30.73 -2.53 5.14
CA SER A 17 29.42 -2.70 4.51
C SER A 17 28.54 -1.45 4.67
N GLU A 18 28.44 -0.91 5.88
CA GLU A 18 27.67 0.31 6.17
C GLU A 18 28.23 1.52 5.45
N ALA A 19 29.56 1.71 5.46
CA ALA A 19 30.21 2.80 4.75
C ALA A 19 29.96 2.71 3.24
N ARG A 20 30.13 1.53 2.63
CA ARG A 20 29.80 1.28 1.23
C ARG A 20 28.33 1.61 0.95
N ASN A 21 27.40 1.08 1.76
CA ASN A 21 25.98 1.29 1.56
C ASN A 21 25.62 2.78 1.64
N ALA A 22 26.15 3.50 2.63
CA ALA A 22 25.88 4.93 2.82
C ALA A 22 26.43 5.80 1.68
N LEU A 23 27.65 5.50 1.21
CA LEU A 23 28.29 6.27 0.15
C LEU A 23 27.69 6.00 -1.23
N VAL A 24 27.43 4.74 -1.56
CA VAL A 24 26.80 4.35 -2.83
C VAL A 24 25.37 4.89 -2.90
N ARG A 25 24.60 4.79 -1.82
CA ARG A 25 23.21 5.27 -1.77
C ARG A 25 23.08 6.76 -2.11
N ARG A 26 24.06 7.60 -1.74
CA ARG A 26 24.08 9.04 -2.06
C ARG A 26 24.22 9.33 -3.56
N ARG A 27 24.76 8.38 -4.33
CA ARG A 27 24.94 8.49 -5.78
C ARG A 27 23.72 8.02 -6.57
N ILE A 28 22.81 7.27 -5.92
CA ILE A 28 21.63 6.73 -6.59
C ILE A 28 20.54 7.79 -6.68
N ASN A 29 20.15 8.10 -7.92
CA ASN A 29 18.94 8.89 -8.21
C ASN A 29 17.92 8.00 -8.94
N ILE A 30 16.69 7.97 -8.42
CA ILE A 30 15.55 7.24 -9.02
C ILE A 30 14.48 8.27 -9.32
N LEU A 31 14.21 8.49 -10.60
CA LEU A 31 13.21 9.45 -11.05
C LEU A 31 11.79 8.90 -10.85
N PRO A 32 10.80 9.75 -10.53
CA PRO A 32 9.41 9.31 -10.40
C PRO A 32 8.90 8.54 -11.63
N ALA A 33 9.24 9.00 -12.84
CA ALA A 33 8.83 8.35 -14.08
C ALA A 33 9.39 6.92 -14.25
N GLU A 34 10.59 6.64 -13.72
CA GLU A 34 11.16 5.28 -13.73
C GLU A 34 10.32 4.35 -12.85
N VAL A 35 9.89 4.83 -11.67
CA VAL A 35 9.04 4.08 -10.74
C VAL A 35 7.69 3.79 -11.37
N GLU A 36 7.04 4.79 -11.98
CA GLU A 36 5.76 4.62 -12.67
C GLU A 36 5.85 3.59 -13.80
N THR A 37 6.90 3.67 -14.62
CA THR A 37 7.12 2.74 -15.74
C THR A 37 7.30 1.31 -15.24
N MET A 38 8.14 1.11 -14.21
CA MET A 38 8.37 -0.21 -13.62
C MET A 38 7.12 -0.75 -12.93
N ALA A 39 6.37 0.09 -12.20
CA ALA A 39 5.11 -0.31 -11.57
C ALA A 39 4.08 -0.76 -12.61
N GLY A 40 3.97 -0.04 -13.73
CA GLY A 40 3.10 -0.43 -14.84
C GLY A 40 3.51 -1.76 -15.49
N MET A 41 4.80 -2.07 -15.58
CA MET A 41 5.27 -3.38 -16.06
C MET A 41 4.91 -4.51 -15.08
N LEU A 42 5.12 -4.30 -13.77
CA LEU A 42 4.74 -5.27 -12.75
C LEU A 42 3.23 -5.54 -12.74
N ALA A 43 2.42 -4.48 -12.84
CA ALA A 43 0.96 -4.62 -12.92
C ALA A 43 0.54 -5.42 -14.17
N LYS A 44 1.17 -5.18 -15.33
CA LYS A 44 0.93 -5.96 -16.55
C LYS A 44 1.32 -7.43 -16.39
N GLU A 45 2.43 -7.74 -15.73
CA GLU A 45 2.81 -9.13 -15.46
C GLU A 45 1.82 -9.83 -14.53
N THR A 46 1.41 -9.16 -13.45
CA THR A 46 0.37 -9.67 -12.55
C THR A 46 -0.92 -9.95 -13.31
N ASN A 47 -1.38 -9.00 -14.15
CA ASN A 47 -2.63 -9.12 -14.90
C ASN A 47 -2.66 -10.31 -15.88
N LYS A 48 -1.51 -10.81 -16.37
CA LYS A 48 -1.46 -12.01 -17.22
C LYS A 48 -1.90 -13.29 -16.51
N SER A 49 -1.76 -13.32 -15.19
CA SER A 49 -2.21 -14.44 -14.35
C SER A 49 -3.60 -14.22 -13.75
N VAL A 50 -4.21 -13.05 -13.97
CA VAL A 50 -5.53 -12.73 -13.42
C VAL A 50 -6.62 -13.24 -14.36
N ASN A 51 -7.55 -14.01 -13.80
CA ASN A 51 -8.82 -14.33 -14.46
C ASN A 51 -9.92 -13.48 -13.83
N TYR A 52 -10.81 -12.95 -14.66
CA TYR A 52 -11.98 -12.20 -14.22
C TYR A 52 -13.23 -13.00 -14.57
N ARG A 53 -14.19 -13.06 -13.64
CA ARG A 53 -15.55 -13.51 -13.95
C ARG A 53 -16.37 -12.30 -14.32
N VAL A 54 -16.89 -12.27 -15.54
CA VAL A 54 -17.51 -11.06 -16.11
C VAL A 54 -18.99 -11.28 -16.40
N GLY A 55 -19.83 -10.40 -15.85
CA GLY A 55 -21.21 -10.22 -16.26
C GLY A 55 -21.32 -9.12 -17.32
N HIS A 56 -22.24 -9.26 -18.28
CA HIS A 56 -22.43 -8.31 -19.38
C HIS A 56 -23.91 -8.03 -19.67
N ILE A 57 -24.23 -6.73 -19.72
CA ILE A 57 -25.50 -6.21 -20.22
C ILE A 57 -25.22 -5.43 -21.50
N GLN A 58 -25.98 -5.75 -22.54
CA GLN A 58 -25.93 -5.03 -23.80
C GLN A 58 -27.30 -4.43 -24.11
N LEU A 59 -27.35 -3.10 -24.22
CA LEU A 59 -28.51 -2.39 -24.76
C LEU A 59 -28.24 -2.10 -26.23
N ARG A 60 -29.10 -2.58 -27.13
CA ARG A 60 -28.93 -2.36 -28.58
C ARG A 60 -29.65 -1.09 -29.02
N PHE A 61 -29.07 -0.37 -29.98
CA PHE A 61 -29.83 0.63 -30.72
C PHE A 61 -30.89 -0.06 -31.58
N ASN A 62 -32.11 0.43 -31.55
CA ASN A 62 -33.19 0.06 -32.47
C ASN A 62 -33.60 1.30 -33.29
N ASP A 63 -34.37 1.08 -34.35
CA ASP A 63 -34.86 2.17 -35.21
C ASP A 63 -35.99 2.99 -34.55
N GLU A 64 -36.57 2.47 -33.46
CA GLU A 64 -37.69 3.07 -32.74
C GLU A 64 -37.27 4.03 -31.61
N GLN A 65 -36.07 3.85 -31.02
CA GLN A 65 -35.58 4.66 -29.91
C GLN A 65 -34.42 5.54 -30.33
N SER A 66 -34.40 6.75 -29.79
CA SER A 66 -33.26 7.65 -29.96
C SER A 66 -32.02 7.07 -29.28
N LYS A 67 -30.84 7.33 -29.86
CA LYS A 67 -29.55 6.99 -29.23
C LYS A 67 -29.43 7.57 -27.82
N THR A 68 -30.06 8.72 -27.56
CA THR A 68 -30.11 9.37 -26.25
C THR A 68 -30.95 8.56 -25.25
N GLU A 69 -32.09 8.01 -25.67
CA GLU A 69 -32.96 7.21 -24.79
C GLU A 69 -32.26 5.93 -24.34
N VAL A 70 -31.52 5.27 -25.25
CA VAL A 70 -30.74 4.07 -24.92
C VAL A 70 -29.57 4.41 -23.98
N GLN A 71 -29.01 5.61 -24.09
CA GLN A 71 -27.96 6.09 -23.17
C GLN A 71 -28.54 6.32 -21.76
N GLU A 72 -29.64 7.05 -21.65
CA GLU A 72 -30.33 7.31 -20.38
C GLU A 72 -30.73 6.01 -19.68
N GLN A 73 -31.22 5.03 -20.46
CA GLN A 73 -31.51 3.69 -19.94
C GLN A 73 -30.25 3.00 -19.42
N ALA A 74 -29.12 3.11 -20.12
CA ALA A 74 -27.86 2.52 -19.67
C ALA A 74 -27.36 3.14 -18.36
N GLU A 75 -27.46 4.48 -18.25
CA GLU A 75 -27.07 5.22 -17.05
C GLU A 75 -27.97 4.87 -15.86
N GLU A 76 -29.28 4.73 -16.08
CA GLU A 76 -30.23 4.31 -15.04
C GLU A 76 -29.95 2.88 -14.55
N LEU A 77 -29.62 1.95 -15.45
CA LEU A 77 -29.23 0.60 -15.04
C LEU A 77 -27.95 0.60 -14.19
N VAL A 78 -26.95 1.41 -14.53
CA VAL A 78 -25.74 1.55 -13.70
C VAL A 78 -26.07 2.10 -12.33
N LYS A 79 -26.97 3.08 -12.23
CA LYS A 79 -27.43 3.61 -10.95
C LYS A 79 -28.11 2.53 -10.10
N ARG A 80 -29.05 1.79 -10.67
CA ARG A 80 -29.73 0.66 -10.00
C ARG A 80 -28.76 -0.42 -9.52
N LEU A 81 -27.74 -0.72 -10.31
CA LEU A 81 -26.69 -1.68 -9.94
C LEU A 81 -25.85 -1.16 -8.76
N ASN A 82 -25.51 0.13 -8.75
CA ASN A 82 -24.80 0.76 -7.63
C ASN A 82 -25.66 0.82 -6.36
N ASP A 83 -26.99 0.91 -6.49
CA ASP A 83 -27.95 0.87 -5.39
C ASP A 83 -28.15 -0.57 -4.83
N GLY A 84 -27.49 -1.58 -5.42
CA GLY A 84 -27.44 -2.95 -4.92
C GLY A 84 -28.41 -3.92 -5.59
N GLU A 85 -29.05 -3.52 -6.70
CA GLU A 85 -29.89 -4.43 -7.46
C GLU A 85 -29.07 -5.57 -8.10
N LYS A 86 -29.67 -6.75 -8.21
CA LYS A 86 -28.99 -7.94 -8.75
C LYS A 86 -28.72 -7.78 -10.23
N PHE A 87 -27.45 -7.87 -10.60
CA PHE A 87 -27.01 -7.79 -11.99
C PHE A 87 -27.67 -8.83 -12.90
N SER A 88 -27.82 -10.07 -12.41
CA SER A 88 -28.48 -11.15 -13.14
C SER A 88 -29.91 -10.79 -13.57
N ASP A 89 -30.64 -10.11 -12.70
CA ASP A 89 -32.06 -9.82 -12.91
C ASP A 89 -32.20 -8.72 -13.98
N LEU A 90 -31.39 -7.67 -13.88
CA LEU A 90 -31.31 -6.63 -14.89
C LEU A 90 -30.80 -7.16 -16.24
N ALA A 91 -29.88 -8.12 -16.22
CA ALA A 91 -29.40 -8.75 -17.44
C ALA A 91 -30.49 -9.56 -18.13
N ILE A 92 -31.31 -10.30 -17.39
CA ILE A 92 -32.43 -11.07 -17.95
C ILE A 92 -33.50 -10.13 -18.54
N GLU A 93 -33.80 -9.02 -17.85
CA GLU A 93 -34.86 -8.10 -18.25
C GLU A 93 -34.47 -7.19 -19.42
N TYR A 94 -33.27 -6.58 -19.36
CA TYR A 94 -32.88 -5.50 -20.26
C TYR A 94 -31.83 -5.91 -21.30
N SER A 95 -30.99 -6.92 -21.03
CA SER A 95 -29.91 -7.27 -21.96
C SER A 95 -30.46 -7.86 -23.26
N LYS A 96 -29.95 -7.35 -24.38
CA LYS A 96 -30.13 -7.91 -25.73
C LYS A 96 -28.85 -8.64 -26.19
N GLY A 97 -27.99 -9.01 -25.24
CA GLY A 97 -26.80 -9.82 -25.46
C GLY A 97 -27.11 -11.32 -25.55
N PRO A 98 -26.16 -12.14 -26.06
CA PRO A 98 -26.35 -13.58 -26.22
C PRO A 98 -26.56 -14.32 -24.89
N LYS A 99 -26.06 -13.77 -23.78
CA LYS A 99 -26.12 -14.35 -22.42
C LYS A 99 -27.20 -13.74 -21.53
N ALA A 100 -28.11 -12.93 -22.08
CA ALA A 100 -29.15 -12.25 -21.30
C ALA A 100 -29.96 -13.19 -20.40
N LEU A 101 -30.46 -14.30 -20.97
CA LEU A 101 -31.26 -15.30 -20.25
C LEU A 101 -30.46 -16.10 -19.21
N GLU A 102 -29.13 -16.06 -19.27
CA GLU A 102 -28.21 -16.69 -18.31
C GLU A 102 -27.72 -15.67 -17.26
N GLY A 103 -28.44 -14.56 -17.05
CA GLY A 103 -28.03 -13.51 -16.12
C GLY A 103 -26.87 -12.66 -16.62
N GLY A 104 -26.53 -12.74 -17.91
CA GLY A 104 -25.42 -12.03 -18.50
C GLY A 104 -24.04 -12.61 -18.14
N ASP A 105 -23.96 -13.84 -17.63
CA ASP A 105 -22.69 -14.46 -17.22
C ASP A 105 -21.85 -14.90 -18.43
N TRP A 106 -20.63 -14.36 -18.56
CA TRP A 106 -19.65 -14.75 -19.58
C TRP A 106 -18.57 -15.70 -19.03
N GLY A 107 -18.65 -16.04 -17.74
CA GLY A 107 -17.72 -16.93 -17.08
C GLY A 107 -16.35 -16.30 -16.84
N TRP A 108 -15.38 -17.18 -16.56
CA TRP A 108 -14.00 -16.80 -16.31
C TRP A 108 -13.24 -16.58 -17.61
N MET A 109 -12.57 -15.44 -17.72
CA MET A 109 -11.69 -15.14 -18.84
C MET A 109 -10.55 -14.22 -18.45
N ARG A 110 -9.43 -14.34 -19.14
CA ARG A 110 -8.29 -13.43 -19.00
C ARG A 110 -8.51 -12.15 -19.77
N LYS A 111 -7.81 -11.10 -19.38
CA LYS A 111 -7.88 -9.80 -20.06
C LYS A 111 -7.55 -9.91 -21.55
N GLU A 112 -6.61 -10.78 -21.93
CA GLU A 112 -6.21 -11.02 -23.31
C GLU A 112 -7.24 -11.81 -24.13
N GLU A 113 -8.14 -12.55 -23.46
CA GLU A 113 -9.20 -13.33 -24.09
C GLU A 113 -10.50 -12.52 -24.27
N MET A 114 -10.57 -11.35 -23.63
CA MET A 114 -11.70 -10.45 -23.73
C MET A 114 -11.69 -9.66 -25.05
N PRO A 115 -12.88 -9.29 -25.57
CA PRO A 115 -12.98 -8.24 -26.58
C PRO A 115 -12.22 -6.98 -26.14
N THR A 116 -11.46 -6.37 -27.06
CA THR A 116 -10.60 -5.21 -26.76
C THR A 116 -11.36 -4.07 -26.09
N ILE A 117 -12.60 -3.82 -26.53
CA ILE A 117 -13.47 -2.78 -25.96
C ILE A 117 -13.84 -3.02 -24.50
N PHE A 118 -13.73 -4.27 -24.00
CA PHE A 118 -13.94 -4.62 -22.58
C PHE A 118 -12.61 -4.56 -21.83
N ALA A 119 -11.56 -5.14 -22.41
CA ALA A 119 -10.21 -5.13 -21.82
C ALA A 119 -9.72 -3.71 -21.54
N ASP A 120 -9.99 -2.76 -22.44
CA ASP A 120 -9.60 -1.35 -22.26
C ASP A 120 -10.32 -0.67 -21.08
N GLN A 121 -11.51 -1.15 -20.72
CA GLN A 121 -12.31 -0.59 -19.62
C GLN A 121 -11.93 -1.21 -18.26
N ILE A 122 -11.34 -2.40 -18.24
CA ILE A 122 -10.86 -3.07 -17.02
C ILE A 122 -9.46 -2.55 -16.69
N THR A 123 -9.39 -1.39 -16.05
CA THR A 123 -8.13 -0.71 -15.73
C THR A 123 -7.59 -1.12 -14.37
N THR A 124 -8.39 -1.05 -13.30
CA THR A 124 -8.04 -1.54 -11.96
C THR A 124 -9.32 -1.63 -11.14
N GLN A 125 -10.02 -2.75 -11.23
CA GLN A 125 -11.29 -2.90 -10.54
C GLN A 125 -11.35 -4.25 -9.82
N GLY A 126 -11.58 -4.16 -8.52
CA GLY A 126 -11.78 -5.31 -7.66
C GLY A 126 -13.09 -6.02 -7.96
N LYS A 127 -13.34 -7.06 -7.16
CA LYS A 127 -14.61 -7.78 -7.16
C LYS A 127 -15.81 -6.84 -7.00
N ASP A 128 -16.92 -7.19 -7.65
CA ASP A 128 -18.22 -6.50 -7.67
C ASP A 128 -18.26 -5.15 -8.39
N ALA A 129 -17.17 -4.73 -9.02
CA ALA A 129 -17.13 -3.45 -9.71
C ALA A 129 -17.99 -3.42 -10.98
N ILE A 130 -18.66 -2.29 -11.21
CA ILE A 130 -19.53 -2.03 -12.36
C ILE A 130 -18.81 -1.07 -13.30
N ILE A 131 -18.70 -1.46 -14.57
CA ILE A 131 -17.97 -0.73 -15.61
C ILE A 131 -18.92 -0.31 -16.72
N GLY A 132 -19.02 0.99 -16.95
CA GLY A 132 -19.84 1.58 -17.99
C GLY A 132 -20.84 2.61 -17.46
N PRO A 133 -21.84 3.00 -18.27
CA PRO A 133 -22.09 2.48 -19.61
C PRO A 133 -21.07 3.01 -20.63
N PHE A 134 -20.63 2.16 -21.57
CA PHE A 134 -19.75 2.58 -22.67
C PHE A 134 -20.35 2.21 -24.04
N ARG A 135 -20.13 3.08 -25.02
CA ARG A 135 -20.78 3.01 -26.34
C ARG A 135 -19.97 2.15 -27.32
N SER A 136 -20.66 1.31 -28.07
CA SER A 136 -20.13 0.63 -29.27
C SER A 136 -20.96 1.00 -30.51
N GLY A 137 -20.60 0.41 -31.66
CA GLY A 137 -21.36 0.59 -32.90
C GLY A 137 -22.79 0.05 -32.84
N ILE A 138 -23.06 -0.94 -31.97
CA ILE A 138 -24.34 -1.65 -31.90
C ILE A 138 -25.20 -1.26 -30.69
N GLY A 139 -24.69 -0.41 -29.80
CA GLY A 139 -25.41 -0.04 -28.58
C GLY A 139 -24.52 0.42 -27.43
N PHE A 140 -25.03 0.26 -26.21
CA PHE A 140 -24.30 0.48 -24.96
C PHE A 140 -24.01 -0.85 -24.26
N HIS A 141 -22.90 -0.89 -23.55
CA HIS A 141 -22.45 -2.03 -22.77
C HIS A 141 -22.21 -1.62 -21.32
N ILE A 142 -22.59 -2.51 -20.42
CA ILE A 142 -22.30 -2.45 -18.99
C ILE A 142 -21.68 -3.78 -18.63
N LEU A 143 -20.55 -3.75 -17.94
CA LEU A 143 -19.89 -4.95 -17.42
C LEU A 143 -19.96 -4.94 -15.89
N LYS A 144 -20.02 -6.13 -15.31
CA LYS A 144 -19.79 -6.34 -13.88
C LYS A 144 -18.64 -7.32 -13.72
N ILE A 145 -17.67 -6.99 -12.88
CA ILE A 145 -16.66 -7.93 -12.42
C ILE A 145 -17.26 -8.71 -11.25
N GLU A 146 -17.77 -9.91 -11.50
CA GLU A 146 -18.40 -10.71 -10.44
C GLU A 146 -17.38 -11.25 -9.44
N ASP A 147 -16.20 -11.62 -9.95
CA ASP A 147 -15.12 -12.17 -9.14
C ASP A 147 -13.77 -12.03 -9.85
N VAL A 148 -12.68 -12.09 -9.07
CA VAL A 148 -11.31 -11.96 -9.58
C VAL A 148 -10.43 -13.05 -8.95
N GLN A 149 -9.76 -13.83 -9.79
CA GLN A 149 -8.85 -14.89 -9.37
C GLN A 149 -7.42 -14.58 -9.81
N GLY A 150 -6.45 -14.80 -8.91
CA GLY A 150 -5.03 -14.58 -9.22
C GLY A 150 -4.58 -13.12 -9.11
N LEU A 151 -5.46 -12.20 -8.70
CA LEU A 151 -5.09 -10.85 -8.33
C LEU A 151 -4.73 -10.81 -6.84
N GLU A 152 -3.45 -10.68 -6.52
CA GLU A 152 -3.02 -10.35 -5.16
C GLU A 152 -3.35 -8.87 -4.89
N THR A 153 -4.54 -8.61 -4.35
CA THR A 153 -4.88 -7.29 -3.86
C THR A 153 -4.20 -7.03 -2.54
N VAL A 154 -3.62 -5.83 -2.38
CA VAL A 154 -3.19 -5.36 -1.06
C VAL A 154 -4.34 -4.53 -0.50
N ALA A 155 -5.36 -5.23 -0.01
CA ALA A 155 -6.39 -4.59 0.80
C ALA A 155 -5.74 -4.16 2.12
N VAL A 156 -5.77 -2.86 2.39
CA VAL A 156 -5.30 -2.33 3.67
C VAL A 156 -6.49 -1.73 4.40
N THR A 157 -6.67 -2.13 5.65
CA THR A 157 -7.64 -1.50 6.52
C THR A 157 -7.09 -0.13 6.95
N GLU A 158 -7.78 0.93 6.54
CA GLU A 158 -7.58 2.25 7.11
C GLU A 158 -8.56 2.46 8.26
N VAL A 159 -8.06 3.01 9.37
CA VAL A 159 -8.83 3.28 10.56
C VAL A 159 -8.89 4.79 10.74
N ASN A 160 -10.12 5.31 10.85
CA ASN A 160 -10.34 6.68 11.27
C ASN A 160 -10.48 6.72 12.78
N ALA A 161 -9.51 7.35 13.44
CA ALA A 161 -9.44 7.41 14.90
C ALA A 161 -9.20 8.83 15.40
N ARG A 162 -9.56 9.06 16.66
CA ARG A 162 -9.19 10.27 17.41
C ARG A 162 -8.58 9.90 18.75
N HIS A 163 -7.65 10.71 19.24
CA HIS A 163 -6.94 10.44 20.49
C HIS A 163 -6.71 11.70 21.34
N ILE A 164 -6.46 11.47 22.63
CA ILE A 164 -5.98 12.47 23.57
C ILE A 164 -4.68 11.95 24.16
N LEU A 165 -3.60 12.70 23.97
CA LEU A 165 -2.28 12.38 24.50
C LEU A 165 -1.98 13.22 25.74
N ILE A 166 -1.57 12.60 26.84
CA ILE A 166 -1.02 13.27 28.02
C ILE A 166 0.45 12.88 28.15
N LYS A 167 1.34 13.86 28.01
CA LYS A 167 2.78 13.65 28.19
C LYS A 167 3.13 13.67 29.66
N THR A 168 3.84 12.64 30.10
CA THR A 168 4.41 12.61 31.44
C THR A 168 5.58 13.58 31.53
N SER A 169 5.85 14.04 32.74
CA SER A 169 6.94 14.97 33.02
C SER A 169 7.47 14.73 34.43
N VAL A 170 8.51 15.47 34.81
CA VAL A 170 9.02 15.44 36.20
C VAL A 170 7.92 15.81 37.21
N ILE A 171 6.88 16.54 36.76
CA ILE A 171 5.75 16.98 37.58
C ILE A 171 4.57 15.99 37.48
N LEU A 172 4.35 15.38 36.31
CA LEU A 172 3.22 14.49 36.04
C LEU A 172 3.70 13.05 35.86
N SER A 173 3.47 12.22 36.88
CA SER A 173 3.78 10.78 36.85
C SER A 173 2.81 10.00 35.95
N ASP A 174 3.19 8.76 35.61
CA ASP A 174 2.35 7.84 34.84
C ASP A 174 0.98 7.60 35.49
N GLU A 175 0.96 7.39 36.82
CA GLU A 175 -0.29 7.27 37.57
C GLU A 175 -1.12 8.56 37.55
N GLY A 176 -0.46 9.73 37.49
CA GLY A 176 -1.12 11.01 37.33
C GLY A 176 -1.80 11.13 35.97
N ALA A 177 -1.03 10.91 34.90
CA ALA A 177 -1.50 10.96 33.52
C ALA A 177 -2.66 9.96 33.27
N LYS A 178 -2.53 8.73 33.79
CA LYS A 178 -3.58 7.72 33.73
C LYS A 178 -4.87 8.18 34.42
N ARG A 179 -4.76 8.71 35.66
CA ARG A 179 -5.93 9.22 36.41
C ARG A 179 -6.63 10.38 35.71
N GLU A 180 -5.85 11.24 35.06
CA GLU A 180 -6.38 12.36 34.29
C GLU A 180 -7.18 11.86 33.08
N LEU A 181 -6.61 10.95 32.30
CA LEU A 181 -7.29 10.31 31.17
C LEU A 181 -8.54 9.51 31.59
N ASP A 182 -8.48 8.80 32.72
CA ASP A 182 -9.64 8.12 33.30
C ASP A 182 -10.76 9.12 33.65
N GLY A 183 -10.40 10.30 34.15
CA GLY A 183 -11.34 11.39 34.42
C GLY A 183 -11.97 11.94 33.15
N ILE A 184 -11.15 12.22 32.13
CA ILE A 184 -11.58 12.70 30.82
C ILE A 184 -12.55 11.70 30.19
N LYS A 185 -12.18 10.42 30.15
CA LYS A 185 -13.01 9.34 29.60
C LYS A 185 -14.38 9.29 30.26
N ARG A 186 -14.46 9.32 31.59
CA ARG A 186 -15.74 9.29 32.33
C ARG A 186 -16.65 10.46 31.96
N ARG A 187 -16.11 11.67 31.82
CA ARG A 187 -16.88 12.87 31.46
C ARG A 187 -17.37 12.84 30.01
N ILE A 188 -16.57 12.26 29.10
CA ILE A 188 -16.99 12.03 27.72
C ILE A 188 -18.11 10.98 27.67
N GLN A 189 -17.96 9.87 28.41
CA GLN A 189 -18.96 8.80 28.45
C GLN A 189 -20.28 9.22 29.11
N SER A 190 -20.25 10.15 30.07
CA SER A 190 -21.47 10.72 30.67
C SER A 190 -22.18 11.74 29.77
N GLY A 191 -21.55 12.16 28.66
CA GLY A 191 -22.06 13.19 27.76
C GLY A 191 -21.96 14.62 28.32
N GLU A 192 -21.20 14.83 29.41
CA GLU A 192 -20.99 16.16 30.01
C GLU A 192 -20.17 17.07 29.08
N VAL A 193 -19.22 16.48 28.36
CA VAL A 193 -18.29 17.16 27.46
C VAL A 193 -18.04 16.31 26.22
N SER A 194 -17.71 16.95 25.09
CA SER A 194 -17.34 16.20 23.89
C SER A 194 -15.88 15.72 23.95
N PHE A 195 -15.56 14.65 23.22
CA PHE A 195 -14.18 14.21 23.04
C PHE A 195 -13.33 15.31 22.41
N ALA A 196 -13.89 16.04 21.43
CA ALA A 196 -13.19 17.10 20.71
C ALA A 196 -12.78 18.25 21.64
N ASP A 197 -13.65 18.66 22.57
CA ASP A 197 -13.35 19.72 23.54
C ASP A 197 -12.21 19.28 24.47
N MET A 198 -12.29 18.06 24.99
CA MET A 198 -11.25 17.50 25.85
C MET A 198 -9.92 17.34 25.10
N ALA A 199 -9.96 16.95 23.82
CA ALA A 199 -8.77 16.84 23.00
C ALA A 199 -8.11 18.20 22.74
N GLN A 200 -8.89 19.23 22.40
CA GLN A 200 -8.37 20.58 22.21
C GLN A 200 -7.76 21.15 23.50
N GLN A 201 -8.35 20.84 24.65
CA GLN A 201 -7.94 21.39 25.94
C GLN A 201 -6.73 20.67 26.54
N TYR A 202 -6.67 19.34 26.43
CA TYR A 202 -5.72 18.52 27.18
C TYR A 202 -4.70 17.78 26.32
N SER A 203 -4.97 17.55 25.03
CA SER A 203 -4.06 16.74 24.20
C SER A 203 -2.74 17.47 23.95
N ALA A 204 -1.65 16.82 24.32
CA ALA A 204 -0.27 17.26 24.12
C ALA A 204 0.28 16.91 22.71
N ASP A 205 -0.61 16.51 21.80
CA ASP A 205 -0.35 16.37 20.37
C ASP A 205 -0.95 17.57 19.60
N PRO A 206 -0.16 18.62 19.29
CA PRO A 206 -0.67 19.83 18.64
C PRO A 206 -1.28 19.56 17.26
N GLY A 207 -0.81 18.51 16.58
CA GLY A 207 -1.25 18.14 15.25
C GLY A 207 -2.70 17.68 15.26
N SER A 208 -3.11 16.87 16.23
CA SER A 208 -4.48 16.36 16.34
C SER A 208 -5.36 17.18 17.28
N ALA A 209 -4.80 17.75 18.36
CA ALA A 209 -5.54 18.51 19.37
C ALA A 209 -6.41 19.61 18.75
N ALA A 210 -5.83 20.42 17.86
CA ALA A 210 -6.53 21.52 17.18
C ALA A 210 -7.71 21.06 16.30
N ARG A 211 -7.76 19.78 15.92
CA ARG A 211 -8.86 19.15 15.18
C ARG A 211 -9.69 18.21 16.07
N GLY A 212 -9.78 18.49 17.37
CA GLY A 212 -10.57 17.66 18.28
C GLY A 212 -10.00 16.25 18.49
N GLY A 213 -8.68 16.08 18.29
CA GLY A 213 -7.99 14.80 18.45
C GLY A 213 -7.98 13.94 17.19
N GLU A 214 -8.51 14.42 16.06
CA GLU A 214 -8.64 13.62 14.83
C GLU A 214 -7.30 13.32 14.14
N LEU A 215 -7.10 12.03 13.84
CA LEU A 215 -5.96 11.50 13.08
C LEU A 215 -6.30 11.26 11.60
N GLY A 216 -7.59 11.18 11.28
CA GLY A 216 -8.10 10.84 9.94
C GLY A 216 -7.91 9.36 9.60
N TYR A 217 -8.20 9.00 8.36
CA TYR A 217 -7.98 7.64 7.84
C TYR A 217 -6.49 7.36 7.68
N GLN A 218 -5.98 6.41 8.46
CA GLN A 218 -4.59 5.99 8.42
C GLN A 218 -4.49 4.47 8.49
N THR A 219 -3.43 3.92 7.92
CA THR A 219 -3.09 2.51 8.07
C THR A 219 -2.46 2.28 9.46
N PRO A 220 -2.90 1.29 10.25
CA PRO A 220 -2.38 1.05 11.60
C PRO A 220 -0.86 0.88 11.70
N ASP A 221 -0.20 0.45 10.62
CA ASP A 221 1.25 0.33 10.51
C ASP A 221 2.02 1.65 10.67
N LEU A 222 1.36 2.81 10.57
CA LEU A 222 1.96 4.11 10.82
C LEU A 222 2.11 4.42 12.32
N TYR A 223 1.41 3.70 13.18
CA TYR A 223 1.43 3.91 14.62
C TYR A 223 2.47 3.05 15.32
N VAL A 224 2.90 3.51 16.49
CA VAL A 224 3.74 2.72 17.40
C VAL A 224 2.99 1.45 17.86
N PRO A 225 3.70 0.35 18.18
CA PRO A 225 3.09 -0.97 18.37
C PRO A 225 1.91 -0.99 19.36
N GLU A 226 2.01 -0.26 20.46
CA GLU A 226 1.00 -0.19 21.51
C GLU A 226 -0.26 0.52 21.00
N PHE A 227 -0.09 1.64 20.30
CA PHE A 227 -1.20 2.40 19.72
C PHE A 227 -1.85 1.63 18.56
N LYS A 228 -1.03 0.98 17.71
CA LYS A 228 -1.49 0.09 16.64
C LYS A 228 -2.41 -1.00 17.20
N HIS A 229 -1.98 -1.69 18.24
CA HIS A 229 -2.78 -2.74 18.87
C HIS A 229 -4.14 -2.23 19.36
N MET A 230 -4.17 -1.04 19.96
CA MET A 230 -5.40 -0.43 20.43
C MET A 230 -6.35 -0.07 19.28
N VAL A 231 -5.86 0.56 18.21
CA VAL A 231 -6.73 0.89 17.06
C VAL A 231 -7.16 -0.33 16.26
N GLU A 232 -6.45 -1.46 16.33
CA GLU A 232 -6.84 -2.70 15.67
C GLU A 232 -7.91 -3.47 16.45
N THR A 233 -7.82 -3.49 17.79
CA THR A 233 -8.69 -4.31 18.63
C THR A 233 -9.93 -3.59 19.15
N LEU A 234 -9.91 -2.26 19.24
CA LEU A 234 -11.01 -1.49 19.80
C LEU A 234 -12.25 -1.51 18.89
N PRO A 235 -13.44 -1.82 19.42
CA PRO A 235 -14.68 -1.73 18.65
C PRO A 235 -14.97 -0.30 18.19
N GLN A 236 -15.62 -0.17 17.04
CA GLN A 236 -16.03 1.14 16.52
C GLN A 236 -16.99 1.85 17.50
N GLY A 237 -16.77 3.14 17.70
CA GLY A 237 -17.52 4.01 18.61
C GLY A 237 -17.16 3.86 20.08
N GLN A 238 -16.21 3.00 20.45
CA GLN A 238 -15.77 2.86 21.84
C GLN A 238 -14.51 3.66 22.12
N ILE A 239 -14.41 4.20 23.35
CA ILE A 239 -13.21 4.85 23.88
C ILE A 239 -12.42 3.83 24.69
N SER A 240 -11.13 3.70 24.40
CA SER A 240 -10.23 2.77 25.07
C SER A 240 -10.06 3.06 26.56
N GLU A 241 -9.50 2.11 27.32
CA GLU A 241 -8.82 2.45 28.58
C GLU A 241 -7.55 3.26 28.31
N PRO A 242 -7.04 4.04 29.27
CA PRO A 242 -5.76 4.70 29.12
C PRO A 242 -4.61 3.70 28.98
N PHE A 243 -3.76 3.92 27.99
CA PHE A 243 -2.60 3.08 27.70
C PHE A 243 -1.36 3.92 27.43
N GLU A 244 -0.20 3.34 27.67
CA GLU A 244 1.09 4.00 27.54
C GLU A 244 1.74 3.67 26.18
N THR A 245 2.41 4.67 25.60
CA THR A 245 3.32 4.51 24.47
C THR A 245 4.61 5.29 24.73
N VAL A 246 5.58 5.17 23.82
CA VAL A 246 6.80 5.99 23.83
C VAL A 246 6.55 7.51 23.80
N HIS A 247 5.33 7.95 23.49
CA HIS A 247 4.95 9.37 23.44
C HIS A 247 4.21 9.86 24.69
N GLY A 248 3.87 8.98 25.64
CA GLY A 248 3.10 9.27 26.83
C GLY A 248 1.85 8.40 26.94
N TRP A 249 0.84 8.90 27.65
CA TRP A 249 -0.41 8.17 27.90
C TRP A 249 -1.51 8.63 26.95
N HIS A 250 -2.31 7.69 26.46
CA HIS A 250 -3.33 7.95 25.46
C HIS A 250 -4.66 7.33 25.84
N ILE A 251 -5.76 7.98 25.43
CA ILE A 251 -7.03 7.30 25.13
C ILE A 251 -7.32 7.48 23.65
N VAL A 252 -7.92 6.47 23.04
CA VAL A 252 -8.26 6.46 21.61
C VAL A 252 -9.71 6.04 21.41
N GLU A 253 -10.34 6.60 20.39
CA GLU A 253 -11.66 6.19 19.91
C GLU A 253 -11.57 5.90 18.41
N VAL A 254 -12.07 4.73 18.01
CA VAL A 254 -12.16 4.34 16.60
C VAL A 254 -13.51 4.78 16.07
N MET A 255 -13.53 5.74 15.16
CA MET A 255 -14.76 6.32 14.60
C MET A 255 -15.27 5.52 13.41
N ASP A 256 -14.35 5.07 12.55
CA ASP A 256 -14.71 4.30 11.35
C ASP A 256 -13.56 3.41 10.87
N ARG A 257 -13.90 2.40 10.07
CA ARG A 257 -12.94 1.51 9.40
C ARG A 257 -13.36 1.35 7.94
N ARG A 258 -12.40 1.47 7.03
CA ARG A 258 -12.62 1.18 5.61
C ARG A 258 -11.52 0.30 5.07
N GLU A 259 -11.87 -0.60 4.16
CA GLU A 259 -10.88 -1.28 3.34
C GLU A 259 -10.60 -0.44 2.11
N VAL A 260 -9.32 -0.16 1.87
CA VAL A 260 -8.88 0.55 0.67
C VAL A 260 -7.96 -0.35 -0.13
N ASP A 261 -8.22 -0.44 -1.42
CA ASP A 261 -7.30 -1.09 -2.35
C ASP A 261 -6.04 -0.23 -2.49
N ARG A 262 -4.91 -0.73 -1.96
CA ARG A 262 -3.59 -0.09 -2.09
C ARG A 262 -2.67 -0.84 -3.03
N THR A 263 -3.21 -1.69 -3.92
CA THR A 263 -2.44 -2.49 -4.88
C THR A 263 -1.49 -1.61 -5.69
N ASP A 264 -1.94 -0.46 -6.22
CA ASP A 264 -1.08 0.46 -6.97
C ASP A 264 0.10 1.00 -6.15
N SER A 265 -0.16 1.40 -4.90
CA SER A 265 0.87 1.90 -4.00
C SER A 265 1.88 0.80 -3.64
N ALA A 266 1.40 -0.42 -3.41
CA ALA A 266 2.24 -1.59 -3.18
C ALA A 266 3.12 -1.90 -4.40
N MET A 267 2.55 -1.83 -5.62
CA MET A 267 3.29 -2.02 -6.86
C MET A 267 4.36 -0.95 -7.07
N LYS A 268 4.06 0.33 -6.78
CA LYS A 268 5.05 1.43 -6.82
C LYS A 268 6.18 1.22 -5.81
N ASN A 269 5.86 0.81 -4.58
CA ASN A 269 6.88 0.50 -3.57
C ASN A 269 7.76 -0.69 -3.99
N LYS A 270 7.16 -1.74 -4.55
CA LYS A 270 7.88 -2.89 -5.11
C LYS A 270 8.79 -2.47 -6.28
N ALA A 271 8.27 -1.66 -7.19
CA ALA A 271 9.02 -1.07 -8.31
C ALA A 271 10.22 -0.26 -7.83
N TYR A 272 10.02 0.62 -6.84
CA TYR A 272 11.11 1.41 -6.24
C TYR A 272 12.20 0.50 -5.65
N ARG A 273 11.85 -0.53 -4.87
CA ARG A 273 12.83 -1.46 -4.28
C ARG A 273 13.65 -2.20 -5.36
N ILE A 274 13.00 -2.62 -6.45
CA ILE A 274 13.69 -3.28 -7.56
C ILE A 274 14.66 -2.32 -8.25
N LEU A 275 14.20 -1.10 -8.58
CA LEU A 275 15.04 -0.08 -9.21
C LEU A 275 16.21 0.32 -8.31
N PHE A 276 15.96 0.49 -7.01
CA PHE A 276 16.99 0.77 -6.01
C PHE A 276 18.04 -0.33 -5.97
N ASN A 277 17.64 -1.59 -5.83
CA ASN A 277 18.59 -2.71 -5.80
C ASN A 277 19.41 -2.82 -7.08
N ARG A 278 18.80 -2.60 -8.25
CA ARG A 278 19.49 -2.61 -9.54
C ARG A 278 20.55 -1.51 -9.63
N LYS A 279 20.14 -0.25 -9.43
CA LYS A 279 21.04 0.91 -9.46
C LYS A 279 22.10 0.82 -8.36
N PHE A 280 21.76 0.29 -7.19
CA PHE A 280 22.73 0.08 -6.10
C PHE A 280 23.84 -0.87 -6.51
N ASN A 281 23.53 -1.99 -7.15
CA ASN A 281 24.55 -2.95 -7.60
C ASN A 281 25.44 -2.38 -8.71
N GLU A 282 24.87 -1.60 -9.63
CA GLU A 282 25.59 -0.89 -10.69
C GLU A 282 26.54 0.17 -10.10
N GLU A 283 26.02 1.08 -9.27
CA GLU A 283 26.77 2.16 -8.63
C GLU A 283 27.82 1.64 -7.63
N ALA A 284 27.54 0.56 -6.90
CA ALA A 284 28.52 -0.05 -6.00
C ALA A 284 29.73 -0.57 -6.77
N SER A 285 29.50 -1.17 -7.95
CA SER A 285 30.56 -1.69 -8.80
C SER A 285 31.41 -0.56 -9.38
N ALA A 286 30.78 0.49 -9.90
CA ALA A 286 31.47 1.68 -10.41
C ALA A 286 32.27 2.41 -9.31
N TRP A 287 31.66 2.61 -8.14
CA TRP A 287 32.31 3.24 -6.99
C TRP A 287 33.55 2.46 -6.52
N LEU A 288 33.48 1.12 -6.48
CA LEU A 288 34.64 0.29 -6.14
C LEU A 288 35.78 0.43 -7.15
N GLN A 289 35.47 0.53 -8.45
CA GLN A 289 36.48 0.75 -9.50
C GLN A 289 37.14 2.13 -9.35
N GLU A 290 36.36 3.19 -9.14
CA GLU A 290 36.88 4.55 -8.89
C GLU A 290 37.74 4.62 -7.63
N LEU A 291 37.29 3.96 -6.55
CA LEU A 291 38.04 3.90 -5.30
C LEU A 291 39.37 3.18 -5.50
N ARG A 292 39.38 2.07 -6.23
CA ARG A 292 40.61 1.33 -6.56
C ARG A 292 41.55 2.17 -7.43
N ALA A 293 41.01 2.91 -8.40
CA ALA A 293 41.80 3.73 -9.31
C ALA A 293 42.41 4.99 -8.65
N SER A 294 41.73 5.55 -7.64
CA SER A 294 42.19 6.73 -6.89
C SER A 294 43.02 6.38 -5.66
N ALA A 295 43.01 5.13 -5.21
CA ALA A 295 43.81 4.67 -4.09
C ALA A 295 45.29 4.56 -4.46
N PHE A 296 46.16 5.04 -3.57
CA PHE A 296 47.59 4.74 -3.62
C PHE A 296 47.80 3.30 -3.16
N VAL A 297 48.18 2.41 -4.08
CA VAL A 297 48.46 1.00 -3.80
C VAL A 297 49.88 0.68 -4.25
N GLU A 298 50.75 0.38 -3.29
CA GLU A 298 52.08 -0.14 -3.54
C GLU A 298 52.07 -1.66 -3.33
N MET A 299 52.37 -2.43 -4.38
CA MET A 299 52.51 -3.88 -4.27
C MET A 299 53.96 -4.20 -3.90
N VAL A 300 54.20 -4.48 -2.62
CA VAL A 300 55.51 -4.96 -2.17
C VAL A 300 55.66 -6.40 -2.65
N GLN A 301 56.60 -6.64 -3.57
CA GLN A 301 57.02 -8.00 -3.90
C GLN A 301 57.81 -8.56 -2.72
N PRO A 302 57.58 -9.81 -2.29
CA PRO A 302 58.46 -10.45 -1.33
C PRO A 302 59.86 -10.53 -1.94
N GLU A 303 60.88 -10.07 -1.19
CA GLU A 303 62.28 -10.15 -1.61
C GLU A 303 62.63 -11.62 -1.94
N ASP A 304 63.14 -11.85 -3.15
CA ASP A 304 63.77 -13.11 -3.53
C ASP A 304 64.99 -13.32 -2.64
N GLU A 305 64.84 -14.11 -1.57
CA GLU A 305 65.99 -14.70 -0.87
C GLU A 305 66.71 -15.62 -1.87
N GLY A 306 67.86 -15.14 -2.36
CA GLY A 306 68.67 -15.79 -3.38
C GLY A 306 69.01 -17.24 -3.03
N LEU A 307 68.62 -18.16 -3.91
CA LEU A 307 69.12 -19.52 -3.92
C LEU A 307 70.56 -19.50 -4.47
N GLU A 308 71.54 -19.76 -3.59
CA GLU A 308 72.92 -20.11 -3.99
C GLU A 308 72.88 -21.31 -4.95
N GLU A 309 73.35 -21.11 -6.19
CA GLU A 309 73.68 -22.19 -7.11
C GLU A 309 74.82 -23.02 -6.52
N VAL A 310 74.50 -24.21 -6.03
CA VAL A 310 75.51 -25.23 -5.73
C VAL A 310 75.96 -25.83 -7.06
N ASN A 311 77.09 -25.34 -7.58
CA ASN A 311 77.83 -25.97 -8.67
C ASN A 311 78.12 -27.44 -8.33
N ASN A 312 77.65 -28.36 -9.17
CA ASN A 312 78.11 -29.74 -9.18
C ASN A 312 78.86 -29.97 -10.50
N ASP A 313 80.19 -29.91 -10.42
CA ASP A 313 81.12 -30.30 -11.46
C ASP A 313 80.97 -31.79 -11.82
N VAL A 314 80.94 -32.09 -13.12
CA VAL A 314 81.42 -33.34 -13.73
C VAL A 314 82.24 -32.98 -14.97
#